data_AF-A0A8H1LR66-F1
#
_entry.id   AF-A0A8H1LR66-F1
#
_cell.length_a   1.000
_cell.length_b   1.000
_cell.length_c   1.000
_cell.angle_alpha   90.00
_cell.angle_beta   90.00
_cell.angle_gamma   90.00
#
_symmetry.space_group_name_H-M   'P 1'
#
loop_
_entity.id
_entity.type
_entity.pdbx_description
1 polymer ?
#
loop_
_entity_poly.entity_id
_entity_poly.type
_entity_poly.pdbx_seq_one_letter_code
_entity_poly.pdbx_strand_id
1 'polypeptide(L)'
;FNDEDYRRAIEVLGKQYPIILTDSGTGLLYSAMRGVLDLADQLIIISTPSVDGASSASTTLDWLSAHGYADLVQRSLTVISGVRETGKMIKVDDIVQHFETRCRGVVVVPFDEHLAAGAEVDLDMMRPKTREAYFHLSALVAEDFARAQQQQGLWTGDGQNPPPQFAPPMPGQQGYPAAAQPMPGQPMPGQQGGPGQPAAGQQVPGQQIPGQQPYAPQQPGPGQPYPQQQPQPQHPGQPQQ
;
A
#
# COMPACT_ATOMS: atom_id res chain seq x y z
N PHE A 1 9.78 -11.47 17.14
CA PHE A 1 8.49 -11.25 16.46
C PHE A 1 7.90 -12.61 16.10
N ASN A 2 6.75 -12.96 16.66
CA ASN A 2 6.11 -14.28 16.52
C ASN A 2 4.67 -14.15 16.00
N ASP A 3 3.92 -15.26 15.94
CA ASP A 3 2.51 -15.32 15.51
C ASP A 3 1.61 -14.33 16.28
N GLU A 4 1.67 -14.35 17.62
CA GLU A 4 0.85 -13.46 18.46
C GLU A 4 1.19 -11.98 18.25
N ASP A 5 2.46 -11.65 18.07
CA ASP A 5 2.90 -10.28 17.76
C ASP A 5 2.32 -9.82 16.41
N TYR A 6 2.36 -10.69 15.40
CA TYR A 6 1.80 -10.38 14.09
C TYR A 6 0.29 -10.17 14.13
N ARG A 7 -0.45 -11.05 14.81
CA ARG A 7 -1.92 -10.92 14.95
C ARG A 7 -2.31 -9.61 15.62
N ARG A 8 -1.60 -9.22 16.69
CA ARG A 8 -1.82 -7.93 17.36
C ARG A 8 -1.54 -6.74 16.45
N ALA A 9 -0.46 -6.80 15.66
CA ALA A 9 -0.16 -5.74 14.70
C ALA A 9 -1.26 -5.62 13.63
N ILE A 10 -1.70 -6.73 13.05
CA ILE A 10 -2.76 -6.74 12.03
C ILE A 10 -4.10 -6.28 12.61
N GLU A 11 -4.45 -6.64 13.84
CA GLU A 11 -5.71 -6.18 14.46
C GLU A 11 -5.75 -4.66 14.63
N VAL A 12 -4.61 -4.02 14.92
CA VAL A 12 -4.51 -2.57 15.05
C VAL A 12 -4.50 -1.93 13.66
N LEU A 13 -3.67 -2.42 12.74
CA LEU A 13 -3.50 -1.85 11.40
C LEU A 13 -4.74 -2.03 10.53
N GLY A 14 -5.42 -3.18 10.61
CA GLY A 14 -6.60 -3.49 9.81
C GLY A 14 -7.81 -2.58 10.08
N LYS A 15 -7.81 -1.84 11.19
CA LYS A 15 -8.83 -0.82 11.50
C LYS A 15 -8.62 0.47 10.69
N GLN A 16 -7.41 0.72 10.20
CA GLN A 16 -7.04 1.98 9.54
C GLN A 16 -6.64 1.79 8.07
N TYR A 17 -6.05 0.64 7.73
CA TYR A 17 -5.52 0.37 6.40
C TYR A 17 -6.35 -0.70 5.69
N PRO A 18 -6.94 -0.39 4.52
CA PRO A 18 -7.77 -1.34 3.78
C PRO A 18 -6.94 -2.41 3.04
N ILE A 19 -5.64 -2.18 2.89
CA ILE A 19 -4.70 -3.11 2.25
C ILE A 19 -3.45 -3.18 3.13
N ILE A 20 -3.04 -4.40 3.48
CA ILE A 20 -1.80 -4.67 4.21
C ILE A 20 -0.97 -5.63 3.37
N LEU A 21 0.27 -5.24 3.07
CA LEU A 21 1.24 -6.08 2.38
C LEU A 21 2.27 -6.57 3.39
N THR A 22 2.38 -7.88 3.52
CA THR A 22 3.35 -8.53 4.41
C THR A 22 4.45 -9.18 3.60
N ASP A 23 5.67 -8.68 3.71
CA ASP A 23 6.86 -9.31 3.14
C ASP A 23 7.32 -10.46 4.07
N SER A 24 7.28 -11.69 3.55
CA SER A 24 7.69 -12.88 4.29
C SER A 24 9.20 -13.14 4.24
N GLY A 25 9.96 -12.34 3.48
CA GLY A 25 11.35 -12.61 3.18
C GLY A 25 11.52 -13.92 2.40
N THR A 26 12.70 -14.53 2.48
CA THR A 26 13.03 -15.76 1.73
C THR A 26 12.66 -17.05 2.44
N GLY A 27 11.98 -17.00 3.60
CA GLY A 27 11.74 -18.18 4.42
C GLY A 27 10.32 -18.26 4.95
N LEU A 28 9.65 -19.39 4.68
CA LEU A 28 8.33 -19.71 5.23
C LEU A 28 8.39 -20.35 6.63
N LEU A 29 9.60 -20.50 7.19
CA LEU A 29 9.86 -21.29 8.41
C LEU A 29 10.04 -20.43 9.67
N TYR A 30 9.52 -19.20 9.69
CA TYR A 30 9.60 -18.33 10.87
C TYR A 30 8.36 -18.45 11.76
N SER A 31 8.53 -18.19 13.06
CA SER A 31 7.46 -18.26 14.07
C SER A 31 6.25 -17.35 13.79
N ALA A 32 6.38 -16.35 12.92
CA ALA A 32 5.28 -15.48 12.51
C ALA A 32 4.52 -15.99 11.26
N MET A 33 5.07 -16.93 10.48
CA MET A 33 4.50 -17.33 9.20
C MET A 33 3.15 -18.00 9.31
N ARG A 34 2.91 -18.76 10.38
CA ARG A 34 1.58 -19.29 10.65
C ARG A 34 0.55 -18.17 10.78
N GLY A 35 0.87 -17.11 11.50
CA GLY A 35 0.00 -15.94 11.63
C GLY A 35 -0.22 -15.20 10.32
N VAL A 36 0.84 -15.08 9.52
CA VAL A 36 0.73 -14.50 8.17
C VAL A 36 -0.20 -15.33 7.30
N LEU A 37 0.03 -16.64 7.20
CA LEU A 37 -0.75 -17.52 6.32
C LEU A 37 -2.21 -17.68 6.79
N ASP A 38 -2.46 -17.76 8.09
CA ASP A 38 -3.81 -17.88 8.64
C ASP A 38 -4.65 -16.61 8.44
N LEU A 39 -4.00 -15.44 8.39
CA LEU A 39 -4.65 -14.14 8.19
C LEU A 39 -4.59 -13.63 6.75
N ALA A 40 -3.80 -14.26 5.88
CA ALA A 40 -3.61 -13.79 4.52
C ALA A 40 -4.88 -14.01 3.69
N ASP A 41 -5.45 -12.92 3.20
CA ASP A 41 -6.51 -13.00 2.20
C ASP A 41 -5.98 -13.55 0.89
N GLN A 42 -4.70 -13.38 0.55
CA GLN A 42 -4.13 -13.76 -0.73
C GLN A 42 -2.60 -13.93 -0.63
N LEU A 43 -2.02 -14.78 -1.48
CA LEU A 43 -0.57 -14.92 -1.62
C LEU A 43 -0.09 -14.49 -3.00
N ILE A 44 1.10 -13.89 -3.03
CA ILE A 44 1.86 -13.63 -4.25
C ILE A 44 3.17 -14.42 -4.14
N ILE A 45 3.39 -15.37 -5.02
CA ILE A 45 4.59 -16.20 -5.07
C ILE A 45 5.52 -15.67 -6.15
N ILE A 46 6.72 -15.27 -5.75
CA ILE A 46 7.73 -14.75 -6.69
C ILE A 46 8.65 -15.88 -7.13
N SER A 47 8.85 -16.02 -8.43
CA SER A 47 9.82 -16.94 -9.04
C SER A 47 10.68 -16.21 -10.06
N THR A 48 11.91 -16.66 -10.25
CA THR A 48 12.70 -16.27 -11.43
C THR A 48 12.28 -17.08 -12.65
N PRO A 49 12.49 -16.60 -13.89
CA PRO A 49 12.31 -17.39 -15.10
C PRO A 49 13.47 -18.38 -15.22
N SER A 50 13.49 -19.41 -14.38
CA SER A 50 14.50 -20.47 -14.40
C SER A 50 13.89 -21.77 -13.88
N VAL A 51 14.50 -22.90 -14.22
CA VAL A 51 14.05 -24.22 -13.74
C VAL A 51 14.17 -24.29 -12.21
N ASP A 52 15.28 -23.81 -11.65
CA ASP A 52 15.51 -23.83 -10.20
C ASP A 52 14.53 -22.90 -9.47
N GLY A 53 14.26 -21.72 -10.02
CA GLY A 53 13.25 -20.79 -9.50
C GLY A 53 11.85 -21.40 -9.50
N ALA A 54 11.44 -21.96 -10.64
CA ALA A 54 10.14 -22.61 -10.78
C ALA A 54 10.01 -23.83 -9.84
N SER A 55 11.07 -24.64 -9.71
CA SER A 55 11.10 -25.78 -8.79
C SER A 55 10.97 -25.36 -7.33
N SER A 56 11.66 -24.28 -6.92
CA SER A 56 11.58 -23.73 -5.56
C SER A 56 10.18 -23.20 -5.23
N ALA A 57 9.59 -22.40 -6.13
CA ALA A 57 8.23 -21.89 -5.98
C ALA A 57 7.19 -23.03 -5.97
N SER A 58 7.37 -24.07 -6.77
CA SER A 58 6.48 -25.25 -6.76
C SER A 58 6.54 -25.99 -5.44
N THR A 59 7.76 -26.22 -4.92
CA THR A 59 7.95 -26.87 -3.63
C THR A 59 7.27 -26.09 -2.50
N THR A 60 7.28 -24.76 -2.59
CA THR A 60 6.56 -23.88 -1.68
C THR A 60 5.04 -24.08 -1.76
N LEU A 61 4.47 -24.08 -2.97
CA LEU A 61 3.03 -24.31 -3.18
C LEU A 61 2.59 -25.71 -2.70
N ASP A 62 3.42 -26.72 -2.95
CA ASP A 62 3.15 -28.09 -2.51
C ASP A 62 3.18 -28.18 -0.98
N TRP A 63 4.16 -27.53 -0.34
CA TRP A 63 4.23 -27.44 1.12
C TRP A 63 3.01 -26.74 1.70
N LEU A 64 2.61 -25.58 1.16
CA LEU A 64 1.42 -24.85 1.59
C LEU A 64 0.15 -25.72 1.47
N SER A 65 -0.03 -26.39 0.34
CA SER A 65 -1.16 -27.29 0.10
C SER A 65 -1.19 -28.44 1.10
N ALA A 66 -0.04 -29.06 1.36
CA ALA A 66 0.09 -30.18 2.30
C ALA A 66 -0.18 -29.77 3.77
N HIS A 67 -0.03 -28.50 4.11
CA HIS A 67 -0.17 -27.98 5.48
C HIS A 67 -1.48 -27.21 5.71
N GLY A 68 -2.48 -27.41 4.84
CA GLY A 68 -3.84 -26.89 5.04
C GLY A 68 -4.13 -25.55 4.37
N TYR A 69 -3.20 -25.02 3.57
CA TYR A 69 -3.35 -23.75 2.86
C TYR A 69 -3.71 -23.94 1.37
N ALA A 70 -4.34 -25.07 1.02
CA ALA A 70 -4.67 -25.39 -0.37
C ALA A 70 -5.62 -24.36 -1.04
N ASP A 71 -6.63 -23.86 -0.32
CA ASP A 71 -7.50 -22.77 -0.81
C ASP A 71 -6.70 -21.48 -1.07
N LEU A 72 -5.79 -21.16 -0.16
CA LEU A 72 -4.93 -19.98 -0.30
C LEU A 72 -3.97 -20.12 -1.49
N VAL A 73 -3.46 -21.34 -1.76
CA VAL A 73 -2.67 -21.66 -2.96
C VAL A 73 -3.49 -21.50 -4.23
N GLN A 74 -4.70 -22.06 -4.30
CA GLN A 74 -5.58 -21.95 -5.48
C GLN A 74 -5.87 -20.49 -5.82
N ARG A 75 -6.01 -19.64 -4.80
CA ARG A 75 -6.26 -18.22 -4.97
C ARG A 75 -4.99 -17.38 -5.10
N SER A 76 -3.80 -17.97 -5.03
CA SER A 76 -2.55 -17.23 -5.13
C SER A 76 -2.26 -16.75 -6.56
N LEU A 77 -1.38 -15.76 -6.67
CA LEU A 77 -0.80 -15.30 -7.93
C LEU A 77 0.66 -15.68 -7.99
N THR A 78 1.14 -16.17 -9.13
CA THR A 78 2.57 -16.38 -9.36
C THR A 78 3.14 -15.27 -10.22
N VAL A 79 4.23 -14.66 -9.79
CA VAL A 79 4.96 -13.64 -10.55
C VAL A 79 6.29 -14.21 -10.99
N ILE A 80 6.49 -14.30 -12.31
CA ILE A 80 7.75 -14.70 -12.91
C ILE A 80 8.54 -13.43 -13.21
N SER A 81 9.49 -13.07 -12.33
CA SER A 81 10.24 -11.82 -12.39
C SER A 81 11.62 -12.01 -13.02
N GLY A 82 11.90 -11.30 -14.12
CA GLY A 82 13.19 -11.33 -14.81
C GLY A 82 14.29 -10.65 -14.01
N VAL A 83 15.40 -11.35 -13.76
CA VAL A 83 16.55 -10.83 -12.98
C VAL A 83 17.72 -10.34 -13.84
N ARG A 84 17.66 -10.55 -15.15
CA ARG A 84 18.64 -10.05 -16.14
C ARG A 84 18.03 -10.06 -17.53
N GLU A 85 18.56 -9.24 -18.43
CA GLU A 85 18.31 -9.43 -19.85
C GLU A 85 18.88 -10.78 -20.29
N THR A 86 17.99 -11.68 -20.70
CA THR A 86 18.39 -13.03 -21.08
C THR A 86 18.28 -13.17 -22.60
N GLY A 87 19.42 -13.42 -23.26
CA GLY A 87 19.48 -13.79 -24.68
C GLY A 87 19.31 -15.29 -24.96
N LYS A 88 19.19 -16.12 -23.92
CA LYS A 88 18.86 -17.55 -24.04
C LYS A 88 17.34 -17.75 -23.98
N MET A 89 16.81 -18.56 -24.88
CA MET A 89 15.40 -18.96 -24.85
C MET A 89 15.14 -19.84 -23.62
N ILE A 90 14.77 -19.20 -22.52
CA ILE A 90 14.11 -19.87 -21.41
C ILE A 90 12.67 -20.06 -21.87
N LYS A 91 12.15 -21.28 -21.76
CA LYS A 91 10.74 -21.58 -22.04
C LYS A 91 9.88 -21.04 -20.91
N VAL A 92 9.76 -19.72 -20.84
CA VAL A 92 8.91 -19.04 -19.85
C VAL A 92 7.48 -19.56 -19.97
N ASP A 93 7.03 -19.85 -21.19
CA ASP A 93 5.72 -20.43 -21.46
C ASP A 93 5.49 -21.78 -20.75
N ASP A 94 6.49 -22.67 -20.71
CA ASP A 94 6.39 -23.94 -19.97
C ASP A 94 6.25 -23.68 -18.46
N ILE A 95 6.96 -22.67 -17.92
CA ILE A 95 6.86 -22.27 -16.51
C ILE A 95 5.49 -21.64 -16.22
N VAL A 96 4.99 -20.80 -17.11
CA VAL A 96 3.66 -20.19 -17.01
C VAL A 96 2.59 -21.28 -16.96
N GLN A 97 2.58 -22.19 -17.93
CA GLN A 97 1.64 -23.31 -17.98
C GLN A 97 1.68 -24.16 -16.71
N HIS A 98 2.87 -24.38 -16.15
CA HIS A 98 3.00 -25.12 -14.90
C HIS A 98 2.28 -24.44 -13.73
N PHE A 99 2.36 -23.11 -13.60
CA PHE A 99 1.71 -22.38 -12.50
C PHE A 99 0.24 -22.03 -12.75
N GLU A 100 -0.20 -21.89 -13.99
CA GLU A 100 -1.62 -21.68 -14.34
C GLU A 100 -2.53 -22.84 -13.86
N THR A 101 -1.96 -24.03 -13.68
CA THR A 101 -2.71 -25.18 -13.14
C THR A 101 -2.85 -25.18 -11.61
N ARG A 102 -2.12 -24.32 -10.90
CA ARG A 102 -2.01 -24.31 -9.43
C ARG A 102 -2.50 -23.02 -8.79
N CYS A 103 -2.32 -21.91 -9.50
CA CYS A 103 -2.59 -20.55 -9.05
C CYS A 103 -3.66 -19.95 -9.94
N ARG A 104 -4.45 -19.00 -9.43
CA ARG A 104 -5.51 -18.37 -10.25
C ARG A 104 -4.98 -17.50 -11.39
N GLY A 105 -3.73 -17.08 -11.30
CA GLY A 105 -3.11 -16.21 -12.30
C GLY A 105 -1.60 -16.22 -12.24
N VAL A 106 -0.98 -15.98 -13.40
CA VAL A 106 0.47 -15.88 -13.56
C VAL A 106 0.81 -14.58 -14.30
N VAL A 107 1.75 -13.80 -13.76
CA VAL A 107 2.22 -12.56 -14.39
C VAL A 107 3.71 -12.65 -14.65
N VAL A 108 4.12 -12.41 -15.89
CA VAL A 108 5.53 -12.32 -16.27
C VAL A 108 5.96 -10.86 -16.23
N VAL A 109 6.93 -10.53 -15.37
CA VAL A 109 7.52 -9.19 -15.28
C VAL A 109 8.89 -9.22 -15.99
N PRO A 110 9.06 -8.49 -17.11
CA PRO A 110 10.31 -8.48 -17.86
C PRO A 110 11.37 -7.66 -17.11
N PHE A 111 12.66 -8.03 -17.26
CA PHE A 111 13.82 -7.48 -16.52
C PHE A 111 13.68 -6.06 -15.95
N ASP A 112 14.18 -4.99 -16.54
CA ASP A 112 14.11 -3.60 -16.02
C ASP A 112 15.33 -3.20 -15.18
N GLU A 113 16.16 -2.37 -15.81
CA GLU A 113 17.43 -1.89 -15.26
C GLU A 113 17.23 -0.95 -14.07
N HIS A 114 16.16 -0.14 -14.10
CA HIS A 114 15.86 0.79 -13.03
C HIS A 114 15.50 0.05 -11.74
N LEU A 115 14.66 -0.98 -11.85
CA LEU A 115 14.33 -1.86 -10.72
C LEU A 115 15.56 -2.65 -10.23
N ALA A 116 16.40 -3.11 -11.15
CA ALA A 116 17.61 -3.87 -10.81
C ALA A 116 18.68 -3.04 -10.09
N ALA A 117 18.68 -1.71 -10.26
CA ALA A 117 19.61 -0.82 -9.58
C ALA A 117 19.43 -0.80 -8.06
N GLY A 118 18.26 -1.20 -7.55
CA GLY A 118 17.97 -1.28 -6.12
C GLY A 118 17.94 0.07 -5.39
N ALA A 119 17.81 1.17 -6.14
CA ALA A 119 17.63 2.52 -5.62
C ALA A 119 16.13 2.82 -5.38
N GLU A 120 15.81 4.07 -5.06
CA GLU A 120 14.42 4.51 -4.95
C GLU A 120 13.66 4.25 -6.27
N VAL A 121 12.46 3.67 -6.14
CA VAL A 121 11.64 3.28 -7.29
C VAL A 121 10.90 4.49 -7.84
N ASP A 122 11.44 5.09 -8.90
CA ASP A 122 10.71 5.99 -9.80
C ASP A 122 9.87 5.21 -10.84
N LEU A 123 8.55 5.35 -10.79
CA LEU A 123 7.63 4.64 -11.69
C LEU A 123 7.68 5.13 -13.14
N ASP A 124 8.13 6.37 -13.37
CA ASP A 124 8.23 6.96 -14.72
C ASP A 124 9.53 6.56 -15.42
N MET A 125 10.52 6.07 -14.67
CA MET A 125 11.75 5.48 -15.20
C MET A 125 11.60 4.00 -15.58
N MET A 126 10.53 3.33 -15.16
CA MET A 126 10.26 1.95 -15.55
C MET A 126 9.97 1.84 -17.05
N ARG A 127 10.44 0.76 -17.68
CA ARG A 127 10.11 0.48 -19.08
C ARG A 127 8.60 0.24 -19.21
N PRO A 128 7.96 0.66 -20.32
CA PRO A 128 6.52 0.55 -20.50
C PRO A 128 5.96 -0.86 -20.27
N LYS A 129 6.66 -1.90 -20.74
CA LYS A 129 6.25 -3.30 -20.55
C LYS A 129 6.31 -3.76 -19.09
N THR A 130 7.29 -3.27 -18.32
CA THR A 130 7.41 -3.56 -16.89
C THR A 130 6.26 -2.91 -16.13
N ARG A 131 5.98 -1.64 -16.44
CA ARG A 131 4.86 -0.87 -15.85
C ARG A 131 3.51 -1.51 -16.15
N GLU A 132 3.29 -1.96 -17.38
CA GLU A 132 2.10 -2.70 -17.79
C GLU A 132 1.95 -4.02 -17.03
N ALA A 133 3.04 -4.79 -16.86
CA ALA A 133 3.02 -6.04 -16.11
C ALA A 133 2.63 -5.83 -14.64
N TYR A 134 3.18 -4.81 -13.97
CA TYR A 134 2.79 -4.47 -12.59
C TYR A 134 1.37 -3.92 -12.49
N PHE A 135 0.91 -3.17 -13.50
CA PHE A 135 -0.48 -2.73 -13.57
C PHE A 135 -1.43 -3.92 -13.67
N HIS A 136 -1.13 -4.88 -14.54
CA HIS A 136 -1.90 -6.12 -14.66
C HIS A 136 -1.87 -6.94 -13.37
N LEU A 137 -0.71 -7.09 -12.72
CA LEU A 137 -0.61 -7.74 -11.40
C LEU A 137 -1.50 -7.03 -10.37
N SER A 138 -1.48 -5.70 -10.34
CA SER A 138 -2.30 -4.92 -9.42
C SER A 138 -3.79 -5.11 -9.67
N ALA A 139 -4.21 -5.19 -10.94
CA ALA A 139 -5.58 -5.50 -11.32
C ALA A 139 -5.99 -6.89 -10.83
N LEU A 140 -5.18 -7.93 -11.08
CA LEU A 140 -5.45 -9.29 -10.61
C LEU A 140 -5.53 -9.38 -9.09
N VAL A 141 -4.69 -8.64 -8.36
CA VAL A 141 -4.76 -8.56 -6.89
C VAL A 141 -6.10 -7.94 -6.45
N ALA A 142 -6.49 -6.82 -7.08
CA ALA A 142 -7.69 -6.07 -6.74
C ALA A 142 -9.01 -6.80 -7.05
N GLU A 143 -9.04 -7.66 -8.08
CA GLU A 143 -10.22 -8.47 -8.42
C GLU A 143 -10.71 -9.35 -7.26
N ASP A 144 -9.80 -9.76 -6.37
CA ASP A 144 -10.13 -10.61 -5.21
C ASP A 144 -10.61 -9.82 -3.98
N PHE A 145 -10.55 -8.47 -4.01
CA PHE A 145 -10.96 -7.64 -2.89
C PHE A 145 -12.43 -7.82 -2.53
N ALA A 146 -13.31 -7.97 -3.54
CA ALA A 146 -14.73 -8.18 -3.29
C ALA A 146 -15.00 -9.46 -2.48
N ARG A 147 -14.32 -10.56 -2.80
CA ARG A 147 -14.40 -11.83 -2.05
C ARG A 147 -13.89 -11.64 -0.62
N ALA A 148 -12.72 -11.02 -0.46
CA ALA A 148 -12.12 -10.81 0.87
C ALA A 148 -13.04 -9.96 1.77
N GLN A 149 -13.60 -8.88 1.24
CA GLN A 149 -14.50 -8.01 2.01
C GLN A 149 -15.84 -8.70 2.34
N GLN A 150 -16.35 -9.57 1.48
CA GLN A 150 -17.53 -10.41 1.78
C GLN A 150 -17.26 -11.39 2.93
N GLN A 151 -16.09 -12.04 2.95
CA GLN A 151 -15.71 -12.95 4.03
C GLN A 151 -15.55 -12.25 5.38
N GLN A 152 -15.13 -10.98 5.37
CA GLN A 152 -15.02 -10.14 6.57
C GLN A 152 -16.38 -9.56 7.03
N GLY A 153 -17.48 -9.87 6.34
CA GLY A 153 -18.82 -9.37 6.69
C GLY A 153 -19.02 -7.87 6.42
N LEU A 154 -18.08 -7.22 5.71
CA LEU A 154 -18.19 -5.82 5.29
C LEU A 154 -19.21 -5.65 4.16
N TRP A 155 -19.53 -6.72 3.44
CA TRP A 155 -20.61 -6.78 2.46
C TRP A 155 -21.68 -7.77 2.90
N THR A 156 -22.89 -7.28 3.19
CA THR A 156 -24.07 -8.13 3.28
C THR A 156 -24.70 -8.20 1.89
N GLY A 157 -24.81 -9.41 1.33
CA GLY A 157 -25.40 -9.66 0.01
C GLY A 157 -26.86 -9.22 -0.14
N ASP A 158 -27.51 -8.86 0.98
CA ASP A 158 -28.89 -8.34 1.03
C ASP A 158 -28.98 -6.82 0.74
N GLY A 159 -27.87 -6.16 0.38
CA GLY A 159 -27.85 -4.73 0.06
C GLY A 159 -27.99 -3.81 1.27
N GLN A 160 -27.98 -4.35 2.48
CA GLN A 160 -28.14 -3.59 3.73
C GLN A 160 -26.87 -2.87 4.19
N ASN A 161 -25.69 -3.24 3.67
CA ASN A 161 -24.44 -2.55 3.98
C ASN A 161 -23.58 -2.42 2.71
N PRO A 162 -23.79 -1.39 1.87
CA PRO A 162 -22.86 -1.10 0.79
C PRO A 162 -21.49 -0.70 1.37
N PRO A 163 -20.38 -0.99 0.68
CA PRO A 163 -19.05 -0.62 1.12
C PRO A 163 -19.00 0.90 1.29
N PRO A 164 -18.22 1.42 2.26
CA PRO A 164 -17.97 2.83 2.33
C PRO A 164 -17.27 3.27 1.03
N GLN A 165 -17.97 4.08 0.22
CA GLN A 165 -17.43 4.69 -1.01
C GLN A 165 -16.36 5.75 -0.70
N PHE A 166 -16.24 6.13 0.57
CA PHE A 166 -15.30 7.11 1.07
C PHE A 166 -14.44 6.48 2.15
N ALA A 167 -13.17 6.89 2.21
CA ALA A 167 -12.32 6.56 3.36
C ALA A 167 -13.01 7.04 4.66
N PRO A 168 -13.01 6.22 5.72
CA PRO A 168 -13.58 6.64 6.99
C PRO A 168 -12.92 7.94 7.47
N PRO A 169 -13.70 8.87 8.06
CA PRO A 169 -13.13 10.10 8.59
C PRO A 169 -12.05 9.77 9.62
N MET A 170 -10.89 10.40 9.49
CA MET A 170 -9.76 10.22 10.39
C MET A 170 -10.21 10.43 11.86
N PRO A 171 -9.96 9.47 12.77
CA PRO A 171 -10.23 9.65 14.19
C PRO A 171 -9.49 10.89 14.71
N GLY A 172 -10.23 11.90 15.17
CA GLY A 172 -9.66 13.15 15.68
C GLY A 172 -10.10 14.43 14.96
N GLN A 173 -10.89 14.35 13.88
CA GLN A 173 -11.51 15.52 13.25
C GLN A 173 -12.96 15.81 13.68
N GLN A 174 -13.40 15.27 14.83
CA GLN A 174 -14.64 15.74 15.47
C GLN A 174 -14.38 17.11 16.12
N GLY A 175 -14.57 18.19 15.37
CA GLY A 175 -14.49 19.52 15.96
C GLY A 175 -14.60 20.72 15.03
N TYR A 176 -14.42 20.57 13.72
CA TYR A 176 -14.59 21.70 12.80
C TYR A 176 -15.94 21.57 12.10
N PRO A 177 -16.89 22.51 12.27
CA PRO A 177 -18.02 22.58 11.37
C PRO A 177 -17.45 22.73 9.95
N ALA A 178 -17.70 21.73 9.10
CA ALA A 178 -17.45 21.86 7.68
C ALA A 178 -18.17 23.14 7.24
N ALA A 179 -17.40 24.16 6.86
CA ALA A 179 -17.95 25.32 6.20
C ALA A 179 -18.73 24.77 5.00
N ALA A 180 -20.06 24.91 5.05
CA ALA A 180 -20.95 24.43 4.00
C ALA A 180 -20.47 25.03 2.69
N GLN A 181 -19.79 24.23 1.87
CA GLN A 181 -19.50 24.61 0.50
C GLN A 181 -20.86 24.72 -0.20
N PRO A 182 -21.20 25.89 -0.78
CA PRO A 182 -22.45 26.02 -1.51
C PRO A 182 -22.42 25.07 -2.70
N MET A 183 -23.35 24.10 -2.73
CA MET A 183 -23.61 23.31 -3.93
C MET A 183 -24.11 24.27 -5.04
N PRO A 184 -23.49 24.27 -6.24
CA PRO A 184 -24.01 25.02 -7.36
C PRO A 184 -25.27 24.32 -7.89
N GLY A 185 -26.42 24.99 -7.86
CA GLY A 185 -27.55 24.62 -8.74
C GLY A 185 -28.89 24.26 -8.09
N GLN A 186 -29.14 24.53 -6.80
CA GLN A 186 -30.50 24.41 -6.27
C GLN A 186 -31.21 25.78 -6.19
N PRO A 187 -32.34 25.97 -6.90
CA PRO A 187 -33.16 27.17 -6.77
C PRO A 187 -33.87 27.18 -5.41
N MET A 188 -33.68 28.26 -4.66
CA MET A 188 -34.26 28.49 -3.33
C MET A 188 -35.77 28.79 -3.47
N PRO A 189 -36.67 28.13 -2.71
CA PRO A 189 -38.09 28.48 -2.71
C PRO A 189 -38.32 29.81 -1.97
N GLY A 190 -39.03 30.74 -2.62
CA GLY A 190 -39.27 32.09 -2.12
C GLY A 190 -40.09 32.13 -0.84
N GLN A 191 -39.60 32.89 0.15
CA GLN A 191 -40.41 33.28 1.31
C GLN A 191 -41.28 34.49 0.92
N GLN A 192 -42.60 34.27 1.01
CA GLN A 192 -43.65 35.26 0.85
C GLN A 192 -43.55 36.34 1.94
N GLY A 193 -43.56 37.60 1.52
CA GLY A 193 -43.53 38.76 2.40
C GLY A 193 -44.86 39.00 3.11
N GLY A 194 -44.77 39.32 4.40
CA GLY A 194 -45.84 39.91 5.21
C GLY A 194 -45.39 41.28 5.75
N PRO A 195 -46.27 42.31 5.82
CA PRO A 195 -45.86 43.68 6.11
C PRO A 195 -45.95 44.03 7.60
N GLY A 196 -44.98 44.78 8.14
CA GLY A 196 -45.19 45.48 9.42
C GLY A 196 -43.96 45.94 10.20
N GLN A 197 -43.77 47.26 10.21
CA GLN A 197 -43.19 48.14 11.26
C GLN A 197 -41.65 48.30 11.40
N PRO A 198 -41.16 49.56 11.52
CA PRO A 198 -39.76 49.87 11.81
C PRO A 198 -39.54 49.99 13.33
N ALA A 199 -38.49 49.35 13.85
CA ALA A 199 -38.04 49.57 15.22
C ALA A 199 -36.53 49.87 15.26
N ALA A 200 -36.23 50.87 16.07
CA ALA A 200 -34.99 51.59 16.15
C ALA A 200 -33.85 50.84 16.85
N GLY A 201 -32.65 51.37 16.61
CA GLY A 201 -31.32 51.01 17.11
C GLY A 201 -31.19 50.27 18.43
N GLN A 202 -30.22 49.35 18.44
CA GLN A 202 -29.34 49.14 19.58
C GLN A 202 -27.95 48.75 19.09
N GLN A 203 -26.98 49.61 19.43
CA GLN A 203 -25.55 49.40 19.26
C GLN A 203 -25.10 48.28 20.19
N VAL A 204 -24.38 47.29 19.66
CA VAL A 204 -23.71 46.26 20.45
C VAL A 204 -22.24 46.70 20.67
N PRO A 205 -21.75 46.85 21.91
CA PRO A 205 -20.38 47.25 22.19
C PRO A 205 -19.39 46.14 21.87
N GLY A 206 -18.21 46.53 21.36
CA GLY A 206 -17.16 45.61 20.93
C GLY A 206 -16.55 44.77 22.06
N GLN A 207 -16.18 43.54 21.71
CA GLN A 207 -15.17 42.77 22.43
C GLN A 207 -13.92 42.64 21.58
N GLN A 208 -12.82 43.11 22.16
CA GLN A 208 -11.47 43.07 21.64
C GLN A 208 -10.93 41.63 21.73
N ILE A 209 -10.35 41.14 20.63
CA ILE A 209 -9.56 39.90 20.61
C ILE A 209 -8.10 40.28 20.86
N PRO A 210 -7.46 39.85 21.96
CA PRO A 210 -6.05 40.12 22.21
C PRO A 210 -5.17 39.11 21.46
N GLY A 211 -4.18 39.62 20.72
CA GLY A 211 -3.00 38.85 20.33
C GLY A 211 -2.93 38.42 18.88
N GLN A 212 -2.58 39.35 17.98
CA GLN A 212 -1.76 39.03 16.81
C GLN A 212 -0.78 40.19 16.56
N GLN A 213 0.51 39.98 16.87
CA GLN A 213 1.58 40.83 16.36
C GLN A 213 1.96 40.36 14.95
N PRO A 214 2.09 41.25 13.95
CA PRO A 214 2.53 40.86 12.62
C PRO A 214 4.02 40.50 12.61
N TYR A 215 4.36 39.32 12.11
CA TYR A 215 5.75 38.94 11.82
C TYR A 215 6.26 39.71 10.60
N ALA A 216 7.34 40.48 10.78
CA ALA A 216 8.12 41.04 9.69
C ALA A 216 9.18 40.03 9.20
N PRO A 217 9.53 40.00 7.90
CA PRO A 217 10.53 39.07 7.37
C PRO A 217 11.96 39.47 7.77
N GLN A 218 12.69 38.56 8.42
CA GLN A 218 14.12 38.71 8.71
C GLN A 218 14.99 38.27 7.53
N GLN A 219 15.95 39.10 7.15
CA GLN A 219 17.02 38.79 6.19
C GLN A 219 18.05 37.80 6.78
N PRO A 220 18.71 36.97 5.95
CA PRO A 220 19.70 36.01 6.41
C PRO A 220 21.05 36.68 6.72
N GLY A 221 21.54 36.47 7.94
CA GLY A 221 22.89 36.84 8.38
C GLY A 221 23.95 35.80 7.96
N PRO A 222 25.24 36.19 7.88
CA PRO A 222 26.31 35.37 7.33
C PRO A 222 26.74 34.21 8.26
N GLY A 223 26.98 33.05 7.63
CA GLY A 223 27.24 31.78 8.29
C GLY A 223 28.53 31.70 9.11
N GLN A 224 28.45 30.97 10.22
CA GLN A 224 29.59 30.49 10.98
C GLN A 224 30.09 29.12 10.46
N PRO A 225 31.36 28.76 10.69
CA PRO A 225 32.03 27.67 10.01
C PRO A 225 31.76 26.30 10.65
N TYR A 226 31.72 25.25 9.82
CA TYR A 226 31.64 23.85 10.24
C TYR A 226 32.86 23.41 11.05
N PRO A 227 32.70 22.55 12.09
CA PRO A 227 33.83 21.92 12.77
C PRO A 227 34.43 20.79 11.90
N GLN A 228 35.76 20.79 11.83
CA GLN A 228 36.61 19.83 11.12
C GLN A 228 36.44 18.39 11.64
N GLN A 229 36.28 17.43 10.72
CA GLN A 229 36.39 16.00 10.99
C GLN A 229 37.87 15.62 11.22
N GLN A 230 38.14 14.90 12.31
CA GLN A 230 39.44 14.31 12.60
C GLN A 230 39.67 13.04 11.74
N PRO A 231 40.90 12.81 11.24
CA PRO A 231 41.21 11.62 10.43
C PRO A 231 41.32 10.35 11.28
N GLN A 232 40.69 9.28 10.80
CA GLN A 232 40.71 7.93 11.37
C GLN A 232 42.08 7.24 11.15
N PRO A 233 42.61 6.47 12.11
CA PRO A 233 43.88 5.74 11.94
C PRO A 233 43.76 4.56 10.97
N GLN A 234 44.73 4.46 10.06
CA GLN A 234 44.91 3.36 9.11
C GLN A 234 45.35 2.07 9.82
N HIS A 235 44.66 0.96 9.55
CA HIS A 235 45.11 -0.38 9.94
C HIS A 235 46.11 -0.93 8.90
N PRO A 236 47.26 -1.48 9.33
CA PRO A 236 48.24 -2.09 8.43
C PRO A 236 47.81 -3.49 7.99
N GLY A 237 48.06 -3.78 6.71
CA GLY A 237 47.68 -5.01 6.04
C GLY A 237 48.43 -6.27 6.49
N GLN A 238 47.91 -7.41 6.06
CA GLN A 238 48.61 -8.69 6.06
C GLN A 238 48.17 -9.57 4.86
N PRO A 239 48.99 -10.55 4.45
CA PRO A 239 49.30 -10.81 3.05
C PRO A 239 48.55 -11.99 2.42
N GLN A 240 48.56 -12.00 1.09
CA GLN A 240 48.15 -13.09 0.20
C GLN A 240 48.93 -14.38 0.47
N GLN A 241 48.20 -15.49 0.52
CA GLN A 241 48.61 -16.80 0.01
C GLN A 241 47.48 -17.35 -0.86
#